data_AF-A0AAX0WWK2-F1
#
_entry.id   AF-A0AAX0WWK2-F1
#
_cell.length_a   1.000
_cell.length_b   1.000
_cell.length_c   1.000
_cell.angle_alpha   90.00
_cell.angle_beta   90.00
_cell.angle_gamma   90.00
#
_symmetry.space_group_name_H-M   'P 1'
#
loop_
_entity.id
_entity.type
_entity.pdbx_description
1 polymer ?
#
loop_
_entity_poly.entity_id
_entity_poly.type
_entity_poly.pdbx_seq_one_letter_code
_entity_poly.pdbx_strand_id
1 'polypeptide(L)'
;MPRILNSEAYVEMENKLDTLFEQVYKHNKRDRQEITSQVQYFLDDLSESLVSHCRQLFIQVREEDVIYYKSKDKRKGAYSLDPLSDYATDLQLLITVLIAGQEDPTKRVFYYELFIQLMNSCYRKGDLTSATAIWQGLRSNNLEKYVDMKKISSESRLLCEKCDVELEKINHPMTTIIAHEELRKKFKGVLIPSLNPLIVIQANCKEVYDNSRNEAVEKLKEIEPKLRELDREMHQFLNQLQRDNSIWSQEYYDYMSTVYLSQCQFEYLRLLREYGEHLGYPGVAKEFHNDQSAERFICLLDRCFEENRALENDSPPNEEVLALLAEVAEFRRTYPGDITWDLYDLVKDNCSVVKARNLPKDTSEIMKGLTFPQATPGAWYGYGEQEPRKVEYIQPTYEGIKLLNELNDAIEARQPKVTSVPSVGRMHCGFFNGVAQDVEYQQTREILDDVQGVDYYI
;
A
#
# COMPACT_ATOMS: atom_id res chain seq x y z
N MET A 1 17.27 37.69 8.50
CA MET A 1 17.77 36.42 9.08
C MET A 1 18.75 35.77 8.09
N PRO A 2 19.66 34.89 8.52
CA PRO A 2 20.47 34.11 7.57
C PRO A 2 19.53 33.28 6.69
N ARG A 3 19.83 33.18 5.38
CA ARG A 3 19.07 32.31 4.49
C ARG A 3 19.27 30.86 4.93
N ILE A 4 18.16 30.12 5.08
CA ILE A 4 18.18 28.69 5.44
C ILE A 4 18.95 27.87 4.40
N LEU A 5 18.78 28.24 3.13
CA LEU A 5 19.49 27.71 1.97
C LEU A 5 20.23 28.87 1.30
N ASN A 6 21.48 28.67 0.93
CA ASN A 6 22.33 29.71 0.36
C ASN A 6 23.32 29.21 -0.69
N SER A 7 23.16 27.96 -1.17
CA SER A 7 23.96 27.45 -2.27
C SER A 7 23.74 28.25 -3.56
N GLU A 8 24.68 28.11 -4.49
CA GLU A 8 24.57 28.66 -5.84
C GLU A 8 23.29 28.18 -6.54
N ALA A 9 22.92 26.90 -6.39
CA ALA A 9 21.72 26.34 -6.97
C ALA A 9 20.43 26.95 -6.39
N TYR A 10 20.41 27.22 -5.07
CA TYR A 10 19.31 27.96 -4.43
C TYR A 10 19.19 29.38 -4.96
N VAL A 11 20.31 30.09 -5.04
CA VAL A 11 20.33 31.46 -5.56
C VAL A 11 19.87 31.50 -7.01
N GLU A 12 20.26 30.54 -7.83
CA GLU A 12 19.84 30.45 -9.23
C GLU A 12 18.33 30.17 -9.37
N MET A 13 17.80 29.22 -8.61
CA MET A 13 16.36 28.94 -8.58
C MET A 13 15.56 30.14 -8.09
N GLU A 14 16.00 30.81 -7.02
CA GLU A 14 15.40 32.04 -6.52
C GLU A 14 15.40 33.13 -7.61
N ASN A 15 16.52 33.32 -8.32
CA ASN A 15 16.62 34.28 -9.41
C ASN A 15 15.68 33.94 -10.60
N LYS A 16 15.55 32.64 -10.95
CA LYS A 16 14.61 32.18 -12.00
C LYS A 16 13.17 32.48 -11.60
N LEU A 17 12.78 32.14 -10.37
CA LEU A 17 11.46 32.44 -9.82
C LEU A 17 11.20 33.94 -9.70
N ASP A 18 12.20 34.74 -9.34
CA ASP A 18 12.10 36.19 -9.24
C ASP A 18 11.95 36.84 -10.61
N THR A 19 12.68 36.35 -11.60
CA THR A 19 12.54 36.79 -12.99
C THR A 19 11.11 36.52 -13.49
N LEU A 20 10.59 35.32 -13.25
CA LEU A 20 9.20 34.98 -13.59
C LEU A 20 8.20 35.85 -12.81
N PHE A 21 8.46 36.15 -11.54
CA PHE A 21 7.61 37.06 -10.77
C PHE A 21 7.59 38.46 -11.38
N GLU A 22 8.74 39.04 -11.70
CA GLU A 22 8.83 40.36 -12.34
C GLU A 22 8.10 40.38 -13.69
N GLN A 23 8.26 39.33 -14.50
CA GLN A 23 7.58 39.21 -15.78
C GLN A 23 6.06 39.03 -15.62
N VAL A 24 5.61 38.15 -14.73
CA VAL A 24 4.18 37.85 -14.60
C VAL A 24 3.44 38.97 -13.86
N TYR A 25 4.04 39.58 -12.84
CA TYR A 25 3.39 40.53 -11.93
C TYR A 25 3.75 42.00 -12.18
N LYS A 26 4.89 42.30 -12.83
CA LYS A 26 5.33 43.69 -13.10
C LYS A 26 5.42 44.06 -14.58
N HIS A 27 5.02 43.19 -15.53
CA HIS A 27 5.07 43.53 -16.96
C HIS A 27 4.16 44.70 -17.37
N ASN A 28 4.61 45.44 -18.40
CA ASN A 28 3.84 46.48 -19.08
C ASN A 28 3.03 45.92 -20.27
N LYS A 29 2.10 44.99 -19.98
CA LYS A 29 0.92 44.62 -20.81
C LYS A 29 1.12 44.10 -22.25
N ARG A 30 2.34 43.95 -22.80
CA ARG A 30 2.52 43.67 -24.25
C ARG A 30 2.90 42.23 -24.65
N ASP A 31 3.50 41.41 -23.79
CA ASP A 31 4.05 40.09 -24.20
C ASP A 31 3.46 38.88 -23.44
N ARG A 32 2.13 38.86 -23.23
CA ARG A 32 1.45 37.81 -22.44
C ARG A 32 1.74 36.38 -22.92
N GLN A 33 1.72 36.14 -24.23
CA GLN A 33 1.97 34.80 -24.77
C GLN A 33 3.41 34.34 -24.51
N GLU A 34 4.37 35.23 -24.71
CA GLU A 34 5.78 34.94 -24.44
C GLU A 34 6.00 34.63 -22.96
N ILE A 35 5.44 35.43 -22.05
CA ILE A 35 5.53 35.19 -20.61
C ILE A 35 4.87 33.85 -20.24
N THR A 36 3.72 33.53 -20.85
CA THR A 36 3.05 32.23 -20.65
C THR A 36 3.95 31.08 -21.10
N SER A 37 4.61 31.20 -22.25
CA SER A 37 5.56 30.21 -22.75
C SER A 37 6.79 30.07 -21.84
N GLN A 38 7.28 31.15 -21.25
CA GLN A 38 8.40 31.12 -20.30
C GLN A 38 8.02 30.40 -18.99
N VAL A 39 6.83 30.70 -18.44
CA VAL A 39 6.31 29.99 -17.26
C VAL A 39 6.08 28.50 -17.59
N GLN A 40 5.53 28.20 -18.75
CA GLN A 40 5.32 26.82 -19.21
C GLN A 40 6.65 26.07 -19.34
N TYR A 41 7.65 26.66 -20.00
CA TYR A 41 8.98 26.07 -20.15
C TYR A 41 9.64 25.77 -18.80
N PHE A 42 9.56 26.71 -17.85
CA PHE A 42 10.06 26.49 -16.50
C PHE A 42 9.35 25.31 -15.80
N LEU A 43 8.02 25.25 -15.87
CA LEU A 43 7.24 24.17 -15.26
C LEU A 43 7.53 22.81 -15.91
N ASP A 44 7.68 22.79 -17.24
CA ASP A 44 7.98 21.57 -17.99
C ASP A 44 9.38 21.06 -17.64
N ASP A 45 10.41 21.90 -17.69
CA ASP A 45 11.79 21.52 -17.34
C ASP A 45 11.89 21.00 -15.89
N LEU A 46 11.33 21.76 -14.94
CA LEU A 46 11.37 21.37 -13.53
C LEU A 46 10.61 20.06 -13.28
N SER A 47 9.41 19.91 -13.86
CA SER A 47 8.63 18.68 -13.67
C SER A 47 9.24 17.47 -14.40
N GLU A 48 9.88 17.63 -15.56
CA GLU A 48 10.62 16.54 -16.22
C GLU A 48 11.80 16.09 -15.37
N SER A 49 12.55 17.04 -14.81
CA SER A 49 13.65 16.75 -13.91
C SER A 49 13.19 15.98 -12.66
N LEU A 50 12.12 16.43 -12.00
CA LEU A 50 11.56 15.74 -10.83
C LEU A 50 11.06 14.33 -11.17
N VAL A 51 10.31 14.17 -12.26
CA VAL A 51 9.80 12.87 -12.70
C VAL A 51 10.94 11.91 -13.05
N SER A 52 11.97 12.40 -13.76
CA SER A 52 13.15 11.60 -14.12
C SER A 52 13.91 11.16 -12.87
N HIS A 53 14.18 12.08 -11.94
CA HIS A 53 14.89 11.76 -10.71
C HIS A 53 14.08 10.79 -9.82
N CYS A 54 12.79 11.07 -9.63
CA CYS A 54 11.90 10.20 -8.85
C CYS A 54 11.83 8.79 -9.45
N ARG A 55 11.79 8.67 -10.79
CA ARG A 55 11.82 7.36 -11.46
C ARG A 55 13.13 6.63 -11.21
N GLN A 56 14.27 7.31 -11.35
CA GLN A 56 15.59 6.73 -11.10
C GLN A 56 15.73 6.18 -9.67
N LEU A 57 15.16 6.87 -8.69
CA LEU A 57 15.10 6.39 -7.31
C LEU A 57 14.12 5.21 -7.16
N PHE A 58 12.94 5.31 -7.79
CA PHE A 58 11.92 4.27 -7.71
C PHE A 58 12.38 2.92 -8.32
N ILE A 59 13.07 2.92 -9.46
CA ILE A 59 13.55 1.68 -10.09
C ILE A 59 14.63 0.96 -9.25
N GLN A 60 15.29 1.66 -8.34
CA GLN A 60 16.28 1.10 -7.41
C GLN A 60 15.63 0.50 -6.15
N VAL A 61 14.35 0.79 -5.90
CA VAL A 61 13.60 0.17 -4.81
C VAL A 61 13.46 -1.32 -5.11
N ARG A 62 13.91 -2.15 -4.16
CA ARG A 62 13.69 -3.58 -4.21
C ARG A 62 12.23 -3.86 -3.91
N GLU A 63 11.57 -4.58 -4.81
CA GLU A 63 10.21 -5.10 -4.60
C GLU A 63 10.07 -5.76 -3.24
N GLU A 64 11.09 -6.52 -2.84
CA GLU A 64 11.11 -7.23 -1.57
C GLU A 64 10.94 -6.30 -0.35
N ASP A 65 11.52 -5.09 -0.42
CA ASP A 65 11.52 -4.13 0.68
C ASP A 65 10.17 -3.43 0.83
N VAL A 66 9.34 -3.41 -0.23
CA VAL A 66 7.95 -2.91 -0.19
C VAL A 66 6.98 -4.04 0.12
N ILE A 67 7.06 -5.13 -0.64
CA ILE A 67 6.07 -6.21 -0.66
C ILE A 67 6.23 -7.09 0.59
N TYR A 68 7.45 -7.32 1.09
CA TYR A 68 7.68 -8.10 2.31
C TYR A 68 7.86 -7.25 3.58
N TYR A 69 7.61 -5.94 3.51
CA TYR A 69 7.75 -5.03 4.66
C TYR A 69 7.01 -5.59 5.91
N LYS A 70 7.71 -5.68 7.04
CA LYS A 70 7.25 -6.41 8.26
C LYS A 70 6.99 -5.54 9.48
N SER A 71 7.37 -4.26 9.50
CA SER A 71 7.39 -3.52 10.78
C SER A 71 7.06 -2.05 10.65
N LYS A 72 6.14 -1.56 11.49
CA LYS A 72 5.94 -0.13 11.74
C LYS A 72 7.16 0.53 12.40
N ASP A 73 7.90 -0.23 13.22
CA ASP A 73 8.91 0.32 14.15
C ASP A 73 10.36 -0.16 13.91
N LYS A 74 10.60 -1.06 12.95
CA LYS A 74 11.96 -1.57 12.66
C LYS A 74 12.21 -1.58 11.16
N ARG A 75 12.85 -0.52 10.66
CA ARG A 75 13.49 -0.42 9.32
C ARG A 75 14.60 -1.47 9.06
N LYS A 76 14.73 -2.52 9.87
CA LYS A 76 15.79 -3.52 9.70
C LYS A 76 15.58 -4.31 8.41
N GLY A 77 16.24 -3.88 7.34
CA GLY A 77 16.34 -4.61 6.08
C GLY A 77 15.75 -3.89 4.85
N ALA A 78 14.90 -2.88 5.02
CA ALA A 78 14.19 -2.20 3.92
C ALA A 78 14.90 -0.90 3.45
N TYR A 79 16.22 -0.92 3.38
CA TYR A 79 17.05 0.26 3.10
C TYR A 79 16.90 0.78 1.67
N SER A 80 16.38 0.00 0.72
CA SER A 80 16.19 0.49 -0.65
C SER A 80 15.11 1.57 -0.75
N LEU A 81 14.27 1.73 0.28
CA LEU A 81 13.23 2.76 0.32
C LEU A 81 13.73 4.11 0.81
N ASP A 82 14.83 4.12 1.57
CA ASP A 82 15.34 5.34 2.19
C ASP A 82 15.61 6.43 1.15
N PRO A 83 16.27 6.17 -0.01
CA PRO A 83 16.53 7.24 -1.00
C PRO A 83 15.27 7.90 -1.55
N LEU A 84 14.23 7.12 -1.87
CA LEU A 84 12.98 7.66 -2.41
C LEU A 84 12.16 8.39 -1.33
N SER A 85 12.16 7.87 -0.09
CA SER A 85 11.52 8.52 1.05
C SER A 85 12.22 9.82 1.44
N ASP A 86 13.55 9.83 1.37
CA ASP A 86 14.38 11.00 1.63
C ASP A 86 14.11 12.07 0.59
N TYR A 87 14.12 11.71 -0.70
CA TYR A 87 13.72 12.59 -1.80
C TYR A 87 12.35 13.23 -1.59
N ALA A 88 11.32 12.44 -1.25
CA ALA A 88 9.97 12.98 -1.05
C ALA A 88 9.94 14.01 0.11
N THR A 89 10.68 13.73 1.18
CA THR A 89 10.79 14.61 2.34
C THR A 89 11.58 15.88 2.00
N ASP A 90 12.67 15.76 1.24
CA ASP A 90 13.50 16.89 0.82
C ASP A 90 12.76 17.79 -0.17
N LEU A 91 11.99 17.21 -1.10
CA LEU A 91 11.13 17.97 -2.00
C LEU A 91 10.02 18.69 -1.22
N GLN A 92 9.36 18.02 -0.28
CA GLN A 92 8.37 18.67 0.59
C GLN A 92 8.98 19.90 1.30
N LEU A 93 10.16 19.71 1.91
CA LEU A 93 10.88 20.74 2.64
C LEU A 93 11.31 21.90 1.74
N LEU A 94 11.83 21.61 0.55
CA LEU A 94 12.23 22.61 -0.45
C LEU A 94 11.06 23.54 -0.79
N ILE A 95 9.89 22.97 -1.08
CA ILE A 95 8.68 23.74 -1.42
C ILE A 95 8.26 24.63 -0.25
N THR A 96 8.23 24.10 0.97
CA THR A 96 7.88 24.87 2.16
C THR A 96 8.85 26.04 2.39
N VAL A 97 10.16 25.79 2.31
CA VAL A 97 11.19 26.81 2.53
C VAL A 97 11.14 27.89 1.46
N LEU A 98 10.98 27.53 0.19
CA LEU A 98 10.92 28.50 -0.91
C LEU A 98 9.75 29.46 -0.76
N ILE A 99 8.59 28.99 -0.30
CA ILE A 99 7.42 29.85 -0.10
C ILE A 99 7.53 30.65 1.22
N ALA A 100 7.87 29.99 2.33
CA ALA A 100 7.98 30.60 3.65
C ALA A 100 9.10 31.65 3.73
N GLY A 101 10.14 31.49 2.90
CA GLY A 101 11.23 32.47 2.76
C GLY A 101 10.81 33.78 2.09
N GLN A 102 9.62 33.87 1.48
CA GLN A 102 9.17 35.09 0.81
C GLN A 102 8.53 36.07 1.80
N GLU A 103 9.22 37.17 2.08
CA GLU A 103 8.71 38.25 2.93
C GLU A 103 7.55 39.03 2.26
N ASP A 104 7.58 39.23 0.93
CA ASP A 104 6.50 39.87 0.18
C ASP A 104 5.29 38.93 0.05
N PRO A 105 4.11 39.26 0.61
CA PRO A 105 2.91 38.44 0.50
C PRO A 105 2.47 38.18 -0.95
N THR A 106 2.75 39.12 -1.86
CA THR A 106 2.40 38.99 -3.29
C THR A 106 3.29 37.96 -3.98
N LYS A 107 4.58 37.98 -3.67
CA LYS A 107 5.56 37.01 -4.15
C LYS A 107 5.29 35.62 -3.58
N ARG A 108 4.90 35.55 -2.30
CA ARG A 108 4.45 34.32 -1.65
C ARG A 108 3.24 33.68 -2.36
N VAL A 109 2.22 34.48 -2.70
CA VAL A 109 1.08 34.02 -3.51
C VAL A 109 1.53 33.48 -4.86
N PHE A 110 2.44 34.18 -5.55
CA PHE A 110 2.97 33.74 -6.84
C PHE A 110 3.69 32.38 -6.74
N TYR A 111 4.59 32.22 -5.77
CA TYR A 111 5.33 30.97 -5.56
C TYR A 111 4.37 29.82 -5.23
N TYR A 112 3.41 30.05 -4.33
CA TYR A 112 2.40 29.06 -3.97
C TYR A 112 1.57 28.63 -5.19
N GLU A 113 1.15 29.58 -6.03
CA GLU A 113 0.41 29.30 -7.26
C GLU A 113 1.24 28.51 -8.28
N LEU A 114 2.51 28.85 -8.46
CA LEU A 114 3.41 28.13 -9.36
C LEU A 114 3.62 26.68 -8.91
N PHE A 115 3.74 26.44 -7.60
CA PHE A 115 3.89 25.09 -7.07
C PHE A 115 2.59 24.27 -7.11
N ILE A 116 1.40 24.89 -7.12
CA ILE A 116 0.15 24.19 -7.48
C ILE A 116 0.24 23.66 -8.92
N GLN A 117 0.75 24.48 -9.86
CA GLN A 117 0.90 24.07 -11.26
C GLN A 117 1.96 22.97 -11.42
N LEU A 118 3.06 23.04 -10.67
CA LEU A 118 4.10 22.02 -10.64
C LEU A 118 3.58 20.69 -10.08
N MET A 119 2.83 20.72 -8.97
CA MET A 119 2.16 19.55 -8.39
C MET A 119 1.25 18.88 -9.42
N ASN A 120 0.37 19.64 -10.08
CA ASN A 120 -0.51 19.12 -11.12
C ASN A 120 0.28 18.57 -12.31
N SER A 121 1.40 19.19 -12.68
CA SER A 121 2.27 18.70 -13.77
C SER A 121 2.87 17.33 -13.44
N CYS A 122 3.40 17.15 -12.23
CA CYS A 122 3.91 15.85 -11.76
C CYS A 122 2.80 14.80 -11.72
N TYR A 123 1.64 15.14 -11.15
CA TYR A 123 0.46 14.25 -11.08
C TYR A 123 0.01 13.79 -12.47
N ARG A 124 -0.05 14.71 -13.45
CA ARG A 124 -0.46 14.41 -14.84
C ARG A 124 0.57 13.56 -15.58
N LYS A 125 1.87 13.72 -15.27
CA LYS A 125 2.96 12.90 -15.83
C LYS A 125 3.02 11.49 -15.22
N GLY A 126 2.22 11.22 -14.18
CA GLY A 126 2.14 9.92 -13.52
C GLY A 126 3.04 9.79 -12.28
N ASP A 127 3.70 10.87 -11.86
CA ASP A 127 4.54 10.88 -10.67
C ASP A 127 3.73 11.31 -9.43
N LEU A 128 3.16 10.30 -8.77
CA LEU A 128 2.34 10.51 -7.57
C LEU A 128 3.20 10.77 -6.33
N THR A 129 4.47 10.34 -6.31
CA THR A 129 5.39 10.60 -5.20
C THR A 129 5.74 12.08 -5.14
N SER A 130 6.21 12.67 -6.24
CA SER A 130 6.54 14.10 -6.28
C SER A 130 5.31 14.97 -6.11
N ALA A 131 4.18 14.60 -6.73
CA ALA A 131 2.92 15.33 -6.55
C ALA A 131 2.47 15.34 -5.08
N THR A 132 2.58 14.20 -4.38
CA THR A 132 2.25 14.10 -2.94
C THR A 132 3.21 14.93 -2.08
N ALA A 133 4.52 14.90 -2.37
CA ALA A 133 5.51 15.68 -1.65
C ALA A 133 5.26 17.20 -1.77
N ILE A 134 5.00 17.70 -2.98
CA ILE A 134 4.68 19.11 -3.21
C ILE A 134 3.37 19.48 -2.50
N TRP A 135 2.35 18.64 -2.59
CA TRP A 135 1.06 18.81 -1.92
C TRP A 135 1.21 18.93 -0.39
N GLN A 136 2.02 18.05 0.21
CA GLN A 136 2.35 18.13 1.63
C GLN A 136 3.14 19.41 1.96
N GLY A 137 4.05 19.83 1.07
CA GLY A 137 4.87 21.04 1.24
C GLY A 137 4.02 22.32 1.26
N LEU A 138 3.00 22.40 0.42
CA LEU A 138 2.03 23.51 0.38
C LEU A 138 1.20 23.63 1.68
N ARG A 139 0.96 22.51 2.36
CA ARG A 139 0.13 22.43 3.58
C ARG A 139 0.94 22.44 4.87
N SER A 140 2.25 22.24 4.77
CA SER A 140 3.14 22.15 5.91
C SER A 140 3.11 23.42 6.75
N ASN A 141 3.16 23.26 8.08
CA ASN A 141 3.25 24.35 9.04
C ASN A 141 2.14 25.42 8.91
N ASN A 142 0.95 25.04 8.41
CA ASN A 142 -0.18 25.93 8.14
C ASN A 142 0.13 27.05 7.12
N LEU A 143 1.06 26.83 6.20
CA LEU A 143 1.47 27.82 5.21
C LEU A 143 0.29 28.43 4.44
N GLU A 144 -0.74 27.63 4.12
CA GLU A 144 -1.98 28.07 3.50
C GLU A 144 -2.67 29.26 4.21
N LYS A 145 -2.54 29.38 5.55
CA LYS A 145 -3.13 30.47 6.34
C LYS A 145 -2.43 31.81 6.11
N TYR A 146 -1.20 31.76 5.61
CA TYR A 146 -0.34 32.91 5.38
C TYR A 146 -0.25 33.32 3.90
N VAL A 147 -1.03 32.64 3.05
CA VAL A 147 -1.18 32.93 1.63
C VAL A 147 -2.57 33.48 1.40
N ASP A 148 -2.68 34.64 0.74
CA ASP A 148 -3.99 35.18 0.37
C ASP A 148 -4.57 34.36 -0.80
N MET A 149 -5.24 33.26 -0.46
CA MET A 149 -5.84 32.33 -1.42
C MET A 149 -6.81 33.04 -2.39
N LYS A 150 -7.39 34.19 -2.01
CA LYS A 150 -8.27 34.97 -2.90
C LYS A 150 -7.52 35.62 -4.05
N LYS A 151 -6.20 35.72 -3.96
CA LYS A 151 -5.34 36.24 -5.03
C LYS A 151 -4.90 35.17 -6.01
N ILE A 152 -4.84 33.91 -5.62
CA ILE A 152 -4.55 32.82 -6.54
C ILE A 152 -5.61 32.79 -7.66
N SER A 153 -5.17 32.58 -8.91
CA SER A 153 -6.08 32.54 -10.05
C SER A 153 -7.19 31.48 -9.85
N SER A 154 -8.33 31.71 -10.49
CA SER A 154 -9.46 30.77 -10.44
C SER A 154 -9.06 29.36 -10.89
N GLU A 155 -8.24 29.27 -11.92
CA GLU A 155 -7.79 28.04 -12.54
C GLU A 155 -6.88 27.25 -11.58
N SER A 156 -5.89 27.91 -10.99
CA SER A 156 -5.01 27.28 -10.01
C SER A 156 -5.77 26.87 -8.75
N ARG A 157 -6.77 27.65 -8.30
CA ARG A 157 -7.62 27.23 -7.16
C ARG A 157 -8.44 25.98 -7.47
N LEU A 158 -9.08 25.92 -8.64
CA LEU A 158 -9.84 24.74 -9.07
C LEU A 158 -8.92 23.51 -9.22
N LEU A 159 -7.68 23.71 -9.70
CA LEU A 159 -6.68 22.65 -9.77
C LEU A 159 -6.27 22.18 -8.37
N CYS A 160 -6.04 23.10 -7.43
CA CYS A 160 -5.72 22.78 -6.04
C CYS A 160 -6.84 21.96 -5.41
N GLU A 161 -8.09 22.41 -5.48
CA GLU A 161 -9.26 21.69 -4.94
C GLU A 161 -9.40 20.29 -5.55
N LYS A 162 -9.19 20.16 -6.86
CA LYS A 162 -9.25 18.87 -7.54
C LYS A 162 -8.11 17.94 -7.11
N CYS A 163 -6.88 18.45 -7.04
CA CYS A 163 -5.73 17.67 -6.65
C CYS A 163 -5.78 17.29 -5.17
N ASP A 164 -6.30 18.17 -4.30
CA ASP A 164 -6.54 17.88 -2.88
C ASP A 164 -7.39 16.62 -2.72
N VAL A 165 -8.55 16.57 -3.39
CA VAL A 165 -9.46 15.40 -3.31
C VAL A 165 -8.80 14.12 -3.85
N GLU A 166 -8.08 14.21 -4.97
CA GLU A 166 -7.47 13.04 -5.58
C GLU A 166 -6.26 12.54 -4.77
N LEU A 167 -5.39 13.43 -4.31
CA LEU A 167 -4.21 13.11 -3.50
C LEU A 167 -4.59 12.66 -2.09
N GLU A 168 -5.68 13.17 -1.52
CA GLU A 168 -6.23 12.66 -0.27
C GLU A 168 -6.67 11.20 -0.44
N LYS A 169 -7.40 10.86 -1.51
CA LYS A 169 -7.77 9.46 -1.80
C LYS A 169 -6.57 8.55 -2.03
N ILE A 170 -5.55 9.03 -2.76
CA ILE A 170 -4.30 8.31 -3.04
C ILE A 170 -3.52 8.05 -1.74
N ASN A 171 -3.56 8.96 -0.77
CA ASN A 171 -2.80 8.83 0.47
C ASN A 171 -3.61 8.29 1.65
N HIS A 172 -4.91 8.08 1.48
CA HIS A 172 -5.77 7.54 2.53
C HIS A 172 -5.75 5.99 2.54
N PRO A 173 -5.50 5.34 3.70
CA PRO A 173 -5.32 3.88 3.78
C PRO A 173 -6.50 3.05 3.24
N MET A 174 -7.73 3.57 3.32
CA MET A 174 -8.92 2.84 2.85
C MET A 174 -9.13 2.91 1.34
N THR A 175 -8.58 3.94 0.67
CA THR A 175 -8.91 4.24 -0.74
C THR A 175 -7.71 4.17 -1.65
N THR A 176 -6.49 4.16 -1.11
CA THR A 176 -5.26 4.28 -1.91
C THR A 176 -5.13 3.24 -3.02
N ILE A 177 -5.40 1.95 -2.76
CA ILE A 177 -5.27 0.90 -3.79
C ILE A 177 -6.25 1.15 -4.94
N ILE A 178 -7.51 1.45 -4.61
CA ILE A 178 -8.54 1.75 -5.60
C ILE A 178 -8.20 3.03 -6.37
N ALA A 179 -7.75 4.06 -5.67
CA ALA A 179 -7.36 5.32 -6.29
C ALA A 179 -6.21 5.10 -7.29
N HIS A 180 -5.17 4.34 -6.92
CA HIS A 180 -4.08 4.00 -7.83
C HIS A 180 -4.57 3.20 -9.06
N GLU A 181 -5.43 2.20 -8.87
CA GLU A 181 -6.02 1.42 -9.98
C GLU A 181 -6.90 2.28 -10.91
N GLU A 182 -7.75 3.16 -10.36
CA GLU A 182 -8.58 4.09 -11.12
C GLU A 182 -7.74 5.09 -11.92
N LEU A 183 -6.69 5.61 -11.29
CA LEU A 183 -5.74 6.52 -11.94
C LEU A 183 -5.03 5.83 -13.10
N ARG A 184 -4.68 4.56 -12.95
CA ARG A 184 -4.07 3.79 -14.04
C ARG A 184 -5.00 3.61 -15.24
N LYS A 185 -6.29 3.43 -15.01
CA LYS A 185 -7.27 3.38 -16.11
C LYS A 185 -7.40 4.71 -16.83
N LYS A 186 -7.30 5.80 -16.06
CA LYS A 186 -7.44 7.18 -16.53
C LYS A 186 -6.19 7.66 -17.26
N PHE A 187 -5.02 7.35 -16.73
CA PHE A 187 -3.71 7.68 -17.26
C PHE A 187 -3.18 6.46 -17.99
N LYS A 188 -3.24 6.45 -19.32
CA LYS A 188 -2.64 5.41 -20.18
C LYS A 188 -1.09 5.43 -20.17
N GLY A 189 -0.50 5.94 -19.10
CA GLY A 189 0.91 6.20 -18.94
C GLY A 189 1.50 5.48 -17.74
N VAL A 190 2.83 5.53 -17.63
CA VAL A 190 3.55 4.91 -16.51
C VAL A 190 3.30 5.69 -15.22
N LEU A 191 3.00 4.96 -14.13
CA LEU A 191 2.78 5.53 -12.81
C LEU A 191 3.96 5.25 -11.88
N ILE A 192 4.45 6.29 -11.21
CA ILE A 192 5.28 6.16 -10.01
C ILE A 192 4.32 6.30 -8.82
N PRO A 193 4.00 5.21 -8.10
CA PRO A 193 2.99 5.22 -7.06
C PRO A 193 3.43 6.00 -5.81
N SER A 194 2.48 6.45 -4.98
CA SER A 194 2.80 6.92 -3.63
C SER A 194 3.01 5.71 -2.72
N LEU A 195 4.27 5.39 -2.42
CA LEU A 195 4.60 4.16 -1.69
C LEU A 195 4.26 4.19 -0.20
N ASN A 196 4.34 5.35 0.46
CA ASN A 196 4.09 5.47 1.90
C ASN A 196 2.73 4.89 2.35
N PRO A 197 1.58 5.28 1.77
CA PRO A 197 0.28 4.70 2.16
C PRO A 197 0.21 3.19 1.85
N LEU A 198 0.83 2.75 0.76
CA LEU A 198 0.87 1.35 0.34
C LEU A 198 1.68 0.49 1.32
N ILE A 199 2.83 0.98 1.80
CA ILE A 199 3.66 0.32 2.81
C ILE A 199 2.92 0.21 4.15
N VAL A 200 2.19 1.25 4.55
CA VAL A 200 1.40 1.24 5.79
C VAL A 200 0.28 0.20 5.72
N ILE A 201 -0.41 0.08 4.59
CA ILE A 201 -1.40 -0.97 4.38
C ILE A 201 -0.76 -2.34 4.45
N GLN A 202 0.36 -2.55 3.76
CA GLN A 202 1.07 -3.82 3.79
C GLN A 202 1.47 -4.22 5.21
N ALA A 203 1.99 -3.28 6.00
CA ALA A 203 2.32 -3.51 7.40
C ALA A 203 1.08 -3.88 8.23
N ASN A 204 -0.04 -3.17 8.05
CA ASN A 204 -1.30 -3.42 8.77
C ASN A 204 -1.91 -4.77 8.40
N CYS A 205 -2.04 -5.08 7.11
CA CYS A 205 -2.62 -6.33 6.63
C CYS A 205 -1.82 -7.53 7.13
N LYS A 206 -0.49 -7.42 7.10
CA LYS A 206 0.38 -8.46 7.64
C LYS A 206 0.26 -8.64 9.15
N GLU A 207 0.15 -7.56 9.90
CA GLU A 207 -0.08 -7.61 11.35
C GLU A 207 -1.40 -8.33 11.68
N VAL A 208 -2.48 -8.02 10.93
CA VAL A 208 -3.77 -8.73 11.08
C VAL A 208 -3.63 -10.21 10.74
N TYR A 209 -2.95 -10.55 9.63
CA TYR A 209 -2.69 -11.93 9.25
C TYR A 209 -1.88 -12.68 10.33
N ASP A 210 -0.80 -12.07 10.83
CA ASP A 210 0.02 -12.62 11.92
C ASP A 210 -0.82 -12.88 13.17
N ASN A 211 -1.73 -11.96 13.52
CA ASN A 211 -2.65 -12.13 14.65
C ASN A 211 -3.63 -13.28 14.43
N SER A 212 -4.27 -13.38 13.27
CA SER A 212 -5.19 -14.49 12.95
C SER A 212 -4.49 -15.84 12.92
N ARG A 213 -3.25 -15.89 12.41
CA ARG A 213 -2.41 -17.08 12.45
C ARG A 213 -2.07 -17.48 13.90
N ASN A 214 -1.68 -16.53 14.74
CA ASN A 214 -1.40 -16.79 16.15
C ASN A 214 -2.65 -17.25 16.90
N GLU A 215 -3.82 -16.70 16.60
CA GLU A 215 -5.08 -17.15 17.18
C GLU A 215 -5.40 -18.60 16.75
N ALA A 216 -5.15 -18.95 15.48
CA ALA A 216 -5.27 -20.33 15.01
C ALA A 216 -4.27 -21.28 15.72
N VAL A 217 -3.02 -20.86 15.94
CA VAL A 217 -2.02 -21.60 16.72
C VAL A 217 -2.56 -21.94 18.12
N GLU A 218 -3.12 -20.95 18.81
CA GLU A 218 -3.67 -21.15 20.16
C GLU A 218 -4.94 -22.00 20.14
N LYS A 219 -5.81 -21.83 19.14
CA LYS A 219 -7.02 -22.65 18.97
C LYS A 219 -6.69 -24.11 18.70
N LEU A 220 -5.64 -24.39 17.92
CA LEU A 220 -5.15 -25.75 17.71
C LEU A 220 -4.71 -26.40 19.02
N LYS A 221 -3.98 -25.68 19.88
CA LYS A 221 -3.58 -26.17 21.22
C LYS A 221 -4.79 -26.43 22.12
N GLU A 222 -5.88 -25.70 21.96
CA GLU A 222 -7.15 -25.94 22.67
C GLU A 222 -7.87 -27.20 22.16
N ILE A 223 -7.88 -27.41 20.85
CA ILE A 223 -8.61 -28.51 20.19
C ILE A 223 -7.87 -29.84 20.31
N GLU A 224 -6.54 -29.85 20.25
CA GLU A 224 -5.73 -31.08 20.26
C GLU A 224 -6.01 -32.00 21.47
N PRO A 225 -6.14 -31.50 22.72
CA PRO A 225 -6.59 -32.31 23.84
C PRO A 225 -7.99 -32.90 23.67
N LYS A 226 -8.96 -32.11 23.16
CA LYS A 226 -10.35 -32.57 22.94
C LYS A 226 -10.40 -33.67 21.87
N LEU A 227 -9.61 -33.55 20.81
CA LEU A 227 -9.45 -34.60 19.79
C LEU A 227 -8.85 -35.88 20.37
N ARG A 228 -7.80 -35.76 21.20
CA ARG A 228 -7.19 -36.92 21.87
C ARG A 228 -8.14 -37.61 22.85
N GLU A 229 -9.00 -36.85 23.52
CA GLU A 229 -10.04 -37.41 24.39
C GLU A 229 -11.10 -38.15 23.57
N LEU A 230 -11.60 -37.54 22.49
CA LEU A 230 -12.52 -38.19 21.55
C LEU A 230 -11.95 -39.47 20.96
N ASP A 231 -10.68 -39.47 20.57
CA ASP A 231 -10.00 -40.65 20.06
C ASP A 231 -9.98 -41.77 21.12
N ARG A 232 -9.64 -41.44 22.38
CA ARG A 232 -9.66 -42.41 23.50
C ARG A 232 -11.06 -42.93 23.78
N GLU A 233 -12.06 -42.07 23.83
CA GLU A 233 -13.46 -42.45 24.04
C GLU A 233 -13.96 -43.37 22.93
N MET A 234 -13.67 -43.03 21.67
CA MET A 234 -13.99 -43.88 20.52
C MET A 234 -13.32 -45.24 20.61
N HIS A 235 -12.03 -45.29 20.94
CA HIS A 235 -11.32 -46.57 21.12
C HIS A 235 -11.92 -47.39 22.27
N GLN A 236 -12.30 -46.78 23.39
CA GLN A 236 -12.97 -47.49 24.49
C GLN A 236 -14.34 -48.01 24.07
N PHE A 237 -15.13 -47.19 23.38
CA PHE A 237 -16.44 -47.59 22.86
C PHE A 237 -16.35 -48.71 21.83
N LEU A 238 -15.41 -48.64 20.88
CA LEU A 238 -15.16 -49.71 19.91
C LEU A 238 -14.74 -51.01 20.60
N ASN A 239 -13.83 -50.94 21.58
CA ASN A 239 -13.44 -52.11 22.38
C ASN A 239 -14.60 -52.69 23.19
N GLN A 240 -15.55 -51.86 23.65
CA GLN A 240 -16.78 -52.32 24.30
C GLN A 240 -17.71 -52.99 23.29
N LEU A 241 -17.96 -52.37 22.14
CA LEU A 241 -18.79 -52.96 21.07
C LEU A 241 -18.25 -54.29 20.54
N GLN A 242 -16.93 -54.46 20.43
CA GLN A 242 -16.35 -55.77 20.07
C GLN A 242 -16.62 -56.86 21.11
N ARG A 243 -16.80 -56.47 22.38
CA ARG A 243 -17.06 -57.41 23.49
C ARG A 243 -18.55 -57.60 23.75
N ASP A 244 -19.37 -56.64 23.35
CA ASP A 244 -20.80 -56.63 23.53
C ASP A 244 -21.45 -57.22 22.27
N ASN A 245 -21.93 -58.47 22.34
CA ASN A 245 -22.65 -59.16 21.25
C ASN A 245 -24.03 -58.52 20.94
N SER A 246 -24.23 -57.24 21.25
CA SER A 246 -25.49 -56.53 21.09
C SER A 246 -25.65 -56.01 19.65
N ILE A 247 -26.90 -56.02 19.19
CA ILE A 247 -27.36 -55.97 17.79
C ILE A 247 -27.20 -54.56 17.20
N TRP A 248 -25.97 -54.04 17.14
CA TRP A 248 -25.61 -52.96 16.23
C TRP A 248 -24.94 -53.61 15.03
N SER A 249 -25.35 -53.28 13.81
CA SER A 249 -24.81 -53.96 12.63
C SER A 249 -23.30 -53.81 12.63
N GLN A 250 -22.60 -54.91 12.38
CA GLN A 250 -21.15 -54.94 12.13
C GLN A 250 -20.73 -53.79 11.20
N GLU A 251 -21.59 -53.42 10.25
CA GLU A 251 -21.45 -52.26 9.35
C GLU A 251 -21.29 -50.91 10.05
N TYR A 252 -21.99 -50.63 11.17
CA TYR A 252 -21.84 -49.38 11.92
C TYR A 252 -20.51 -49.34 12.67
N TYR A 253 -20.11 -50.48 13.26
CA TYR A 253 -18.79 -50.64 13.88
C TYR A 253 -17.67 -50.47 12.85
N ASP A 254 -17.80 -51.13 11.70
CA ASP A 254 -16.86 -51.07 10.59
C ASP A 254 -16.78 -49.63 10.07
N TYR A 255 -17.91 -48.93 9.89
CA TYR A 255 -17.91 -47.52 9.46
C TYR A 255 -17.21 -46.59 10.45
N MET A 256 -17.51 -46.70 11.74
CA MET A 256 -16.92 -45.82 12.77
C MET A 256 -15.42 -46.06 12.94
N SER A 257 -14.97 -47.31 12.84
CA SER A 257 -13.57 -47.69 13.02
C SER A 257 -12.72 -47.49 11.77
N THR A 258 -13.24 -47.76 10.57
CA THR A 258 -12.45 -47.72 9.33
C THR A 258 -12.57 -46.41 8.56
N VAL A 259 -13.73 -45.75 8.61
CA VAL A 259 -14.01 -44.55 7.82
C VAL A 259 -13.91 -43.29 8.69
N TYR A 260 -14.73 -43.21 9.75
CA TYR A 260 -14.84 -41.97 10.52
C TYR A 260 -13.55 -41.58 11.24
N LEU A 261 -12.93 -42.54 11.95
CA LEU A 261 -11.73 -42.27 12.75
C LEU A 261 -10.52 -41.94 11.87
N SER A 262 -10.37 -42.67 10.76
CA SER A 262 -9.37 -42.40 9.72
C SER A 262 -9.54 -41.02 9.09
N GLN A 263 -10.78 -40.59 8.84
CA GLN A 263 -11.06 -39.27 8.27
C GLN A 263 -10.75 -38.15 9.26
N CYS A 264 -11.09 -38.29 10.55
CA CYS A 264 -10.69 -37.33 11.58
C CYS A 264 -9.16 -37.24 11.73
N GLN A 265 -8.46 -38.37 11.70
CA GLN A 265 -7.00 -38.41 11.75
C GLN A 265 -6.38 -37.78 10.50
N PHE A 266 -6.93 -38.05 9.31
CA PHE A 266 -6.49 -37.42 8.06
C PHE A 266 -6.66 -35.91 8.09
N GLU A 267 -7.84 -35.39 8.47
CA GLU A 267 -8.08 -33.95 8.57
C GLU A 267 -7.16 -33.31 9.62
N TYR A 268 -6.93 -33.96 10.76
CA TYR A 268 -5.99 -33.48 11.77
C TYR A 268 -4.54 -33.46 11.27
N LEU A 269 -4.08 -34.52 10.59
CA LEU A 269 -2.74 -34.59 10.03
C LEU A 269 -2.55 -33.63 8.86
N ARG A 270 -3.59 -33.41 8.04
CA ARG A 270 -3.62 -32.40 6.98
C ARG A 270 -3.49 -31.01 7.58
N LEU A 271 -4.28 -30.69 8.61
CA LEU A 271 -4.20 -29.43 9.34
C LEU A 271 -2.84 -29.23 10.02
N LEU A 272 -2.26 -30.27 10.63
CA LEU A 272 -0.92 -30.21 11.21
C LEU A 272 0.17 -30.01 10.16
N ARG A 273 0.03 -30.64 8.99
CA ARG A 273 0.97 -30.51 7.88
C ARG A 273 0.88 -29.12 7.25
N GLU A 274 -0.31 -28.63 6.95
CA GLU A 274 -0.57 -27.26 6.49
C GLU A 274 -0.01 -26.27 7.51
N TYR A 275 -0.32 -26.46 8.80
CA TYR A 275 0.22 -25.65 9.90
C TYR A 275 1.75 -25.69 10.02
N GLY A 276 2.38 -26.86 9.80
CA GLY A 276 3.82 -27.04 9.80
C GLY A 276 4.51 -26.40 8.59
N GLU A 277 3.89 -26.49 7.41
CA GLU A 277 4.32 -25.81 6.18
C GLU A 277 4.21 -24.28 6.37
N HIS A 278 3.16 -23.79 7.05
CA HIS A 278 2.95 -22.38 7.42
C HIS A 278 3.84 -21.86 8.56
N LEU A 279 4.60 -22.72 9.27
CA LEU A 279 5.47 -22.36 10.41
C LEU A 279 6.96 -22.25 10.09
N GLY A 280 7.40 -22.69 8.90
CA GLY A 280 8.81 -22.73 8.52
C GLY A 280 9.43 -21.38 8.15
N TYR A 281 10.17 -20.74 9.08
CA TYR A 281 11.07 -19.59 8.83
C TYR A 281 10.34 -18.34 8.24
N PRO A 282 10.94 -17.23 7.69
CA PRO A 282 10.26 -15.93 7.49
C PRO A 282 9.06 -15.91 6.51
N GLY A 283 8.55 -17.07 6.10
CA GLY A 283 7.55 -17.35 5.06
C GLY A 283 6.16 -16.76 5.25
N VAL A 284 5.80 -16.23 6.44
CA VAL A 284 4.49 -15.57 6.63
C VAL A 284 4.22 -14.46 5.59
N ALA A 285 5.29 -13.76 5.17
CA ALA A 285 5.15 -12.74 4.14
C ALA A 285 4.82 -13.33 2.75
N LYS A 286 5.38 -14.49 2.41
CA LYS A 286 5.12 -15.19 1.15
C LYS A 286 3.74 -15.85 1.14
N GLU A 287 3.27 -16.33 2.29
CA GLU A 287 1.94 -16.95 2.37
C GLU A 287 0.82 -15.92 2.35
N PHE A 288 1.02 -14.77 3.01
CA PHE A 288 0.14 -13.61 2.83
C PHE A 288 0.03 -13.21 1.35
N HIS A 289 1.09 -13.38 0.55
CA HIS A 289 1.06 -13.06 -0.88
C HIS A 289 0.27 -14.05 -1.74
N ASN A 290 0.05 -15.26 -1.24
CA ASN A 290 -0.81 -16.24 -1.90
C ASN A 290 -2.30 -16.04 -1.55
N ASP A 291 -2.62 -15.10 -0.64
CA ASP A 291 -3.99 -14.74 -0.30
C ASP A 291 -4.60 -13.82 -1.39
N GLN A 292 -5.81 -14.14 -1.84
CA GLN A 292 -6.54 -13.36 -2.86
C GLN A 292 -6.70 -11.88 -2.48
N SER A 293 -6.73 -11.55 -1.19
CA SER A 293 -6.85 -10.18 -0.68
C SER A 293 -5.56 -9.37 -0.91
N ALA A 294 -4.39 -10.01 -0.87
CA ALA A 294 -3.09 -9.38 -1.11
C ALA A 294 -2.72 -9.31 -2.61
N GLU A 295 -3.26 -10.22 -3.42
CA GLU A 295 -2.96 -10.33 -4.86
C GLU A 295 -3.10 -9.00 -5.60
N ARG A 296 -4.17 -8.23 -5.32
CA ARG A 296 -4.39 -6.91 -5.94
C ARG A 296 -3.29 -5.91 -5.63
N PHE A 297 -2.84 -5.85 -4.38
CA PHE A 297 -1.77 -4.95 -3.95
C PHE A 297 -0.45 -5.29 -4.65
N ILE A 298 -0.14 -6.58 -4.73
CA ILE A 298 1.08 -7.10 -5.36
C ILE A 298 1.05 -6.82 -6.86
N CYS A 299 -0.05 -7.15 -7.54
CA CYS A 299 -0.22 -6.89 -8.97
C CYS A 299 -0.10 -5.40 -9.32
N LEU A 300 -0.60 -4.52 -8.46
CA LEU A 300 -0.43 -3.08 -8.63
C LEU A 300 1.06 -2.69 -8.60
N LEU A 301 1.79 -3.12 -7.57
CA LEU A 301 3.20 -2.78 -7.36
C LEU A 301 4.12 -3.41 -8.41
N ASP A 302 4.00 -4.71 -8.67
CA ASP A 302 4.80 -5.43 -9.65
C ASP A 302 4.73 -4.75 -11.01
N ARG A 303 3.51 -4.44 -11.44
CA ARG A 303 3.31 -3.77 -12.73
C ARG A 303 3.84 -2.34 -12.73
N CYS A 304 3.80 -1.61 -11.61
CA CYS A 304 4.45 -0.31 -11.50
C CYS A 304 5.98 -0.44 -11.62
N PHE A 305 6.59 -1.45 -11.00
CA PHE A 305 8.02 -1.71 -11.12
C PHE A 305 8.41 -2.09 -12.55
N GLU A 306 7.69 -3.02 -13.17
CA GLU A 306 7.91 -3.44 -14.55
C GLU A 306 7.81 -2.27 -15.53
N GLU A 307 6.73 -1.50 -15.49
CA GLU A 307 6.50 -0.38 -16.40
C GLU A 307 7.58 0.71 -16.26
N ASN A 308 8.01 1.02 -15.03
CA ASN A 308 9.07 2.02 -14.82
C ASN A 308 10.46 1.52 -15.22
N ARG A 309 10.76 0.22 -15.07
CA ARG A 309 12.02 -0.37 -15.53
C ARG A 309 12.09 -0.55 -17.04
N ALA A 310 10.94 -0.73 -17.69
CA ALA A 310 10.84 -0.89 -19.14
C ALA A 310 11.00 0.43 -19.92
N LEU A 311 10.86 1.58 -19.27
CA LEU A 311 11.14 2.87 -19.89
C LEU A 311 12.64 3.07 -20.04
N GLU A 312 13.10 3.33 -21.27
CA GLU A 312 14.44 3.85 -21.50
C GLU A 312 14.53 5.25 -20.87
N ASN A 313 15.54 5.46 -20.01
CA ASN A 313 15.76 6.76 -19.37
C ASN A 313 16.37 7.72 -20.40
N ASP A 314 15.52 8.33 -21.23
CA ASP A 314 15.96 9.15 -22.36
C ASP A 314 16.53 10.52 -21.95
N SER A 315 16.22 11.00 -20.74
CA SER A 315 16.71 12.29 -20.23
C SER A 315 17.14 12.22 -18.76
N PRO A 316 18.42 12.51 -18.43
CA PRO A 316 18.85 12.62 -17.04
C PRO A 316 18.16 13.81 -16.36
N PRO A 317 17.97 13.77 -15.02
CA PRO A 317 17.45 14.90 -14.27
C PRO A 317 18.40 16.11 -14.39
N ASN A 318 17.84 17.31 -14.31
CA ASN A 318 18.58 18.56 -14.33
C ASN A 318 19.50 18.65 -13.09
N GLU A 319 20.80 18.89 -13.32
CA GLU A 319 21.83 18.93 -12.27
C GLU A 319 21.55 20.01 -11.21
N GLU A 320 20.97 21.14 -11.60
CA GLU A 320 20.62 22.23 -10.67
C GLU A 320 19.53 21.77 -9.68
N VAL A 321 18.53 21.03 -10.16
CA VAL A 321 17.45 20.48 -9.33
C VAL A 321 18.00 19.45 -8.35
N LEU A 322 18.94 18.62 -8.79
CA LEU A 322 19.63 17.67 -7.91
C LEU A 322 20.48 18.39 -6.85
N ALA A 323 21.20 19.45 -7.23
CA ALA A 323 22.01 20.23 -6.31
C ALA A 323 21.16 20.91 -5.23
N LEU A 324 19.98 21.44 -5.59
CA LEU A 324 18.99 21.98 -4.65
C LEU A 324 18.51 20.93 -3.65
N LEU A 325 18.12 19.75 -4.14
CA LEU A 325 17.65 18.67 -3.27
C LEU A 325 18.76 18.18 -2.34
N ALA A 326 20.00 18.09 -2.83
CA ALA A 326 21.16 17.71 -2.02
C ALA A 326 21.47 18.75 -0.94
N GLU A 327 21.33 20.05 -1.22
CA GLU A 327 21.47 21.10 -0.21
C GLU A 327 20.42 20.95 0.90
N VAL A 328 19.16 20.70 0.53
CA VAL A 328 18.07 20.49 1.49
C VAL A 328 18.32 19.23 2.32
N ALA A 329 18.80 18.15 1.70
CA ALA A 329 19.18 16.93 2.40
C ALA A 329 20.29 17.18 3.43
N GLU A 330 21.31 17.96 3.06
CA GLU A 330 22.40 18.31 3.97
C GLU A 330 21.94 19.25 5.09
N PHE A 331 21.06 20.21 4.79
CA PHE A 331 20.41 21.05 5.80
C PHE A 331 19.65 20.19 6.81
N ARG A 332 18.81 19.26 6.33
CA ARG A 332 18.04 18.33 7.15
C ARG A 332 18.94 17.45 8.02
N ARG A 333 20.07 16.99 7.48
CA ARG A 333 21.06 16.17 8.20
C ARG A 333 21.82 16.96 9.26
N THR A 334 22.15 18.21 8.97
CA THR A 334 22.95 19.09 9.85
C THR A 334 22.13 19.62 11.02
N TYR A 335 20.82 19.81 10.82
CA TYR A 335 19.89 20.27 11.85
C TYR A 335 18.85 19.21 12.18
N PRO A 336 19.22 18.04 12.74
CA PRO A 336 18.29 16.94 13.02
C PRO A 336 17.36 17.23 14.23
N GLY A 337 17.31 18.48 14.69
CA GLY A 337 16.29 18.93 15.63
C GLY A 337 14.90 18.85 15.00
N ASP A 338 13.87 19.25 15.74
CA ASP A 338 12.51 19.25 15.23
C ASP A 338 12.38 20.44 14.25
N ILE A 339 12.98 20.30 13.06
CA ILE A 339 12.98 21.25 11.92
C ILE A 339 11.57 21.77 11.67
N THR A 340 10.57 20.97 11.99
CA THR A 340 9.15 21.32 12.01
C THR A 340 8.85 22.57 12.84
N TRP A 341 9.43 22.73 14.05
CA TRP A 341 9.27 23.94 14.86
C TRP A 341 10.09 25.11 14.33
N ASP A 342 11.32 24.89 13.86
CA ASP A 342 12.13 25.97 13.27
C ASP A 342 11.49 26.49 11.97
N LEU A 343 10.88 25.62 11.16
CA LEU A 343 10.07 25.98 10.01
C LEU A 343 8.74 26.61 10.41
N TYR A 344 8.14 26.17 11.51
CA TYR A 344 6.92 26.79 12.04
C TYR A 344 7.20 28.22 12.50
N ASP A 345 8.30 28.44 13.22
CA ASP A 345 8.77 29.76 13.64
C ASP A 345 9.19 30.58 12.42
N LEU A 346 9.87 29.99 11.42
CA LEU A 346 10.14 30.65 10.13
C LEU A 346 8.86 31.13 9.45
N VAL A 347 7.85 30.25 9.32
CA VAL A 347 6.57 30.59 8.73
C VAL A 347 5.91 31.69 9.54
N LYS A 348 5.86 31.57 10.86
CA LYS A 348 5.23 32.55 11.75
C LYS A 348 5.92 33.92 11.74
N ASP A 349 7.26 33.94 11.71
CA ASP A 349 8.06 35.16 11.83
C ASP A 349 8.20 35.88 10.48
N ASN A 350 8.40 35.15 9.38
CA ASN A 350 8.51 35.74 8.04
C ASN A 350 7.16 35.99 7.38
N CYS A 351 6.16 35.16 7.69
CA CYS A 351 4.86 35.26 7.06
C CYS A 351 3.91 36.16 7.84
N SER A 352 4.04 37.47 7.61
CA SER A 352 3.02 38.41 8.07
C SER A 352 1.67 38.14 7.38
N VAL A 353 0.56 38.23 8.12
CA VAL A 353 -0.82 38.11 7.61
C VAL A 353 -1.25 39.42 6.90
N VAL A 354 -0.34 39.98 6.11
CA VAL A 354 -0.59 41.18 5.33
C VAL A 354 -1.19 40.76 3.98
N LYS A 355 -2.22 41.47 3.53
CA LYS A 355 -2.89 41.16 2.26
C LYS A 355 -1.95 41.38 1.08
N ALA A 356 -1.85 40.38 0.21
CA ALA A 356 -1.16 40.50 -1.06
C ALA A 356 -1.80 41.59 -1.94
N ARG A 357 -0.98 42.21 -2.80
CA ARG A 357 -1.47 43.21 -3.77
C ARG A 357 -2.46 42.56 -4.73
N ASN A 358 -3.36 43.37 -5.31
CA ASN A 358 -4.25 42.87 -6.34
C ASN A 358 -3.43 42.37 -7.53
N LEU A 359 -3.72 41.14 -7.97
CA LEU A 359 -3.15 40.62 -9.20
C LEU A 359 -3.67 41.45 -10.38
N PRO A 360 -2.80 41.88 -11.30
CA PRO A 360 -3.24 42.34 -12.61
C PRO A 360 -4.16 41.30 -13.25
N LYS A 361 -5.19 41.73 -13.99
CA LYS A 361 -6.06 40.80 -14.74
C LYS A 361 -5.25 39.87 -15.66
N ASP A 362 -4.18 40.41 -16.22
CA ASP A 362 -3.28 39.75 -17.17
C ASP A 362 -2.52 38.57 -16.53
N THR A 363 -2.25 38.61 -15.22
CA THR A 363 -1.59 37.52 -14.47
C THR A 363 -2.46 36.27 -14.40
N SER A 364 -3.74 36.42 -14.01
CA SER A 364 -4.69 35.30 -14.03
C SER A 364 -4.78 34.70 -15.41
N GLU A 365 -4.78 35.56 -16.42
CA GLU A 365 -4.83 35.25 -17.83
C GLU A 365 -3.60 34.45 -18.31
N ILE A 366 -2.38 34.75 -17.85
CA ILE A 366 -1.18 33.93 -18.08
C ILE A 366 -1.38 32.52 -17.53
N MET A 367 -1.84 32.39 -16.28
CA MET A 367 -2.06 31.08 -15.65
C MET A 367 -3.13 30.25 -16.37
N LYS A 368 -4.18 30.88 -16.91
CA LYS A 368 -5.17 30.18 -17.77
C LYS A 368 -4.58 29.67 -19.08
N GLY A 369 -3.53 30.31 -19.56
CA GLY A 369 -2.89 30.00 -20.84
C GLY A 369 -1.93 28.82 -20.78
N LEU A 370 -1.59 28.34 -19.58
CA LEU A 370 -0.72 27.18 -19.40
C LEU A 370 -1.39 25.90 -19.93
N THR A 371 -0.61 25.10 -20.62
CA THR A 371 -1.04 23.81 -21.17
C THR A 371 -0.70 22.69 -20.19
N PHE A 372 -1.63 21.78 -19.96
CA PHE A 372 -1.34 20.63 -19.10
C PHE A 372 -0.48 19.60 -19.83
N PRO A 373 0.57 19.06 -19.17
CA PRO A 373 1.42 18.06 -19.79
C PRO A 373 0.65 16.77 -20.04
N GLN A 374 1.04 16.04 -21.09
CA GLN A 374 0.53 14.71 -21.36
C GLN A 374 1.17 13.68 -20.42
N ALA A 375 0.46 12.59 -20.16
CA ALA A 375 1.00 11.49 -19.37
C ALA A 375 2.21 10.85 -20.08
N THR A 376 3.20 10.40 -19.31
CA THR A 376 4.34 9.64 -19.85
C THR A 376 3.82 8.43 -20.62
N PRO A 377 4.15 8.22 -21.91
CA PRO A 377 3.64 7.08 -22.68
C PRO A 377 3.94 5.74 -21.99
N GLY A 378 2.94 4.86 -21.89
CA GLY A 378 3.12 3.52 -21.33
C GLY A 378 3.80 2.55 -22.31
N ALA A 379 4.56 1.58 -21.78
CA ALA A 379 4.94 0.38 -22.52
C ALA A 379 3.71 -0.53 -22.64
N TRP A 380 3.16 -0.69 -23.85
CA TRP A 380 1.92 -1.44 -24.05
C TRP A 380 2.14 -2.94 -23.87
N TYR A 381 1.75 -3.49 -22.73
CA TYR A 381 1.53 -4.93 -22.56
C TYR A 381 0.04 -5.24 -22.52
N GLY A 382 -0.39 -6.12 -23.42
CA GLY A 382 -1.77 -6.56 -23.58
C GLY A 382 -2.24 -7.51 -22.48
N TYR A 383 -2.27 -7.04 -21.23
CA TYR A 383 -2.98 -7.75 -20.17
C TYR A 383 -4.46 -7.40 -20.22
N GLY A 384 -5.30 -8.41 -20.39
CA GLY A 384 -6.75 -8.27 -20.43
C GLY A 384 -7.25 -7.55 -19.18
N GLU A 385 -7.91 -6.40 -19.39
CA GLU A 385 -8.50 -5.58 -18.34
C GLU A 385 -9.58 -6.40 -17.60
N GLN A 386 -9.27 -6.91 -16.42
CA GLN A 386 -10.32 -7.33 -15.51
C GLN A 386 -10.91 -6.08 -14.85
N GLU A 387 -12.24 -5.96 -14.87
CA GLU A 387 -12.93 -4.91 -14.14
C GLU A 387 -12.62 -5.03 -12.64
N PRO A 388 -12.28 -3.93 -11.95
CA PRO A 388 -12.12 -3.92 -10.51
C PRO A 388 -13.48 -4.29 -9.94
N ARG A 389 -13.53 -5.45 -9.30
CA ARG A 389 -14.67 -5.79 -8.45
C ARG A 389 -14.82 -4.64 -7.44
N LYS A 390 -16.06 -4.20 -7.17
CA LYS A 390 -16.32 -3.37 -5.98
C LYS A 390 -15.82 -4.18 -4.79
N VAL A 391 -14.84 -3.67 -4.06
CA VAL A 391 -14.23 -4.41 -2.96
C VAL A 391 -14.41 -3.64 -1.67
N GLU A 392 -15.09 -4.34 -0.75
CA GLU A 392 -15.09 -4.15 0.68
C GLU A 392 -13.66 -4.15 1.21
N TYR A 393 -13.41 -3.49 2.34
CA TYR A 393 -12.15 -3.49 3.08
C TYR A 393 -11.28 -4.74 2.85
N ILE A 394 -10.01 -4.58 2.44
CA ILE A 394 -9.05 -5.70 2.31
C ILE A 394 -8.80 -6.25 3.71
N GLN A 395 -9.63 -7.18 4.12
CA GLN A 395 -9.48 -7.94 5.34
C GLN A 395 -8.79 -9.25 4.95
N PRO A 396 -7.54 -9.48 5.39
CA PRO A 396 -6.87 -10.75 5.11
C PRO A 396 -7.68 -11.91 5.70
N THR A 397 -7.83 -12.98 4.94
CA THR A 397 -8.59 -14.15 5.35
C THR A 397 -7.65 -15.31 5.64
N TYR A 398 -7.31 -15.55 6.91
CA TYR A 398 -6.62 -16.77 7.29
C TYR A 398 -7.64 -17.92 7.43
N GLU A 399 -7.81 -18.75 6.40
CA GLU A 399 -8.81 -19.82 6.40
C GLU A 399 -8.62 -20.84 7.53
N GLY A 400 -7.39 -21.01 8.02
CA GLY A 400 -7.08 -21.96 9.08
C GLY A 400 -7.84 -21.69 10.39
N ILE A 401 -8.16 -20.44 10.73
CA ILE A 401 -8.91 -20.18 11.97
C ILE A 401 -10.38 -20.59 11.85
N LYS A 402 -10.97 -20.39 10.66
CA LYS A 402 -12.34 -20.81 10.38
C LYS A 402 -12.45 -22.33 10.48
N LEU A 403 -11.52 -23.05 9.86
CA LEU A 403 -11.47 -24.51 9.89
C LEU A 403 -11.30 -25.04 11.33
N LEU A 404 -10.46 -24.41 12.15
CA LEU A 404 -10.30 -24.80 13.56
C LEU A 404 -11.55 -24.53 14.39
N ASN A 405 -12.24 -23.41 14.16
CA ASN A 405 -13.51 -23.14 14.83
C ASN A 405 -14.60 -24.15 14.43
N GLU A 406 -14.72 -24.45 13.12
CA GLU A 406 -15.66 -25.47 12.63
C GLU A 406 -15.35 -26.87 13.22
N LEU A 407 -14.06 -27.22 13.35
CA LEU A 407 -13.63 -28.47 14.00
C LEU A 407 -13.97 -28.48 15.49
N ASN A 408 -13.75 -27.37 16.20
CA ASN A 408 -14.11 -27.25 17.62
C ASN A 408 -15.62 -27.39 17.82
N ASP A 409 -16.43 -26.73 17.00
CA ASP A 409 -17.88 -26.81 17.06
C ASP A 409 -18.37 -28.23 16.76
N ALA A 410 -17.75 -28.92 15.80
CA ALA A 410 -18.05 -30.32 15.48
C ALA A 410 -17.71 -31.27 16.65
N ILE A 411 -16.59 -31.03 17.35
CA ILE A 411 -16.20 -31.77 18.56
C ILE A 411 -17.20 -31.54 19.69
N GLU A 412 -17.60 -30.29 19.94
CA GLU A 412 -18.54 -29.94 21.02
C GLU A 412 -19.96 -30.44 20.72
N ALA A 413 -20.41 -30.36 19.46
CA ALA A 413 -21.68 -30.91 19.01
C ALA A 413 -21.74 -32.45 19.11
N ARG A 414 -20.59 -33.12 19.21
CA ARG A 414 -20.48 -34.58 19.35
C ARG A 414 -20.80 -35.08 20.76
N GLN A 415 -20.95 -34.20 21.75
CA GLN A 415 -21.48 -34.61 23.06
C GLN A 415 -22.89 -35.18 22.87
N PRO A 416 -23.13 -36.48 23.18
CA PRO A 416 -24.45 -37.05 23.06
C PRO A 416 -25.37 -36.34 24.05
N LYS A 417 -26.28 -35.50 23.54
CA LYS A 417 -27.45 -35.08 24.31
C LYS A 417 -28.18 -36.38 24.67
N VAL A 418 -28.18 -36.74 25.96
CA VAL A 418 -28.97 -37.85 26.46
C VAL A 418 -30.45 -37.48 26.28
N THR A 419 -30.98 -37.68 25.08
CA THR A 419 -32.42 -37.80 24.87
C THR A 419 -32.76 -39.24 25.19
N SER A 420 -33.14 -39.46 26.45
CA SER A 420 -33.86 -40.65 26.89
C SER A 420 -35.16 -40.74 26.08
N VAL A 421 -35.12 -41.40 24.93
CA VAL A 421 -36.18 -42.18 24.25
C VAL A 421 -35.64 -42.51 22.84
N PRO A 422 -35.56 -43.78 22.42
CA PRO A 422 -35.15 -44.13 21.07
C PRO A 422 -36.28 -43.79 20.09
N SER A 423 -36.16 -42.68 19.35
CA SER A 423 -37.02 -42.46 18.17
C SER A 423 -36.38 -43.10 16.95
N VAL A 424 -36.98 -44.20 16.51
CA VAL A 424 -36.76 -44.80 15.19
C VAL A 424 -37.09 -43.75 14.14
N GLY A 425 -36.06 -43.15 13.55
CA GLY A 425 -36.22 -42.13 12.52
C GLY A 425 -34.86 -41.62 12.07
N ARG A 426 -34.54 -41.85 10.81
CA ARG A 426 -33.30 -41.43 10.13
C ARG A 426 -32.88 -40.02 10.57
N MET A 427 -31.78 -39.93 11.31
CA MET A 427 -31.11 -38.65 11.55
C MET A 427 -30.30 -38.29 10.31
N HIS A 428 -30.67 -37.18 9.66
CA HIS A 428 -29.92 -36.59 8.56
C HIS A 428 -28.70 -35.86 9.14
N CYS A 429 -27.50 -36.42 8.96
CA CYS A 429 -26.24 -35.74 9.21
C CYS A 429 -25.89 -34.91 7.95
N GLY A 430 -26.16 -33.61 7.97
CA GLY A 430 -25.97 -32.70 6.83
C GLY A 430 -24.54 -32.22 6.57
N PHE A 431 -23.52 -32.84 7.18
CA PHE A 431 -22.11 -32.46 6.98
C PHE A 431 -21.47 -33.08 5.73
N PHE A 432 -22.13 -34.04 5.09
CA PHE A 432 -21.58 -34.77 3.94
C PHE A 432 -22.60 -34.84 2.80
N ASN A 433 -22.72 -33.77 2.03
CA ASN A 433 -23.29 -33.84 0.69
C ASN A 433 -22.26 -33.27 -0.28
N GLY A 434 -21.42 -34.16 -0.83
CA GLY A 434 -20.50 -33.75 -1.88
C GLY A 434 -19.17 -34.49 -1.93
N VAL A 435 -19.14 -35.82 -1.77
CA VAL A 435 -18.09 -36.61 -2.43
C VAL A 435 -18.81 -37.70 -3.19
N ALA A 436 -18.77 -37.58 -4.51
CA ALA A 436 -19.27 -38.61 -5.40
C ALA A 436 -18.56 -39.92 -5.04
N GLN A 437 -19.36 -40.95 -4.78
CA GLN A 437 -18.91 -42.33 -4.79
C GLN A 437 -18.37 -42.62 -6.19
N ASP A 438 -17.06 -42.55 -6.35
CA ASP A 438 -16.25 -43.43 -7.20
C ASP A 438 -14.86 -42.80 -7.31
N VAL A 439 -13.82 -43.63 -7.13
CA VAL A 439 -12.37 -43.33 -7.14
C VAL A 439 -11.80 -42.90 -5.78
N GLU A 440 -10.77 -43.62 -5.33
CA GLU A 440 -9.94 -43.41 -4.10
C GLU A 440 -10.32 -44.15 -2.79
N TYR A 441 -10.67 -45.44 -2.89
CA TYR A 441 -10.41 -46.40 -1.80
C TYR A 441 -9.04 -47.10 -1.90
N GLN A 442 -8.28 -46.85 -2.97
CA GLN A 442 -6.96 -47.47 -3.20
C GLN A 442 -5.79 -46.54 -2.83
N GLN A 443 -5.89 -45.21 -3.00
CA GLN A 443 -4.80 -44.30 -2.66
C GLN A 443 -4.61 -44.12 -1.14
N THR A 444 -5.67 -44.26 -0.35
CA THR A 444 -5.59 -44.14 1.12
C THR A 444 -4.81 -45.31 1.76
N ARG A 445 -4.68 -46.46 1.08
CA ARG A 445 -3.87 -47.60 1.56
C ARG A 445 -2.38 -47.43 1.26
N GLU A 446 -2.01 -46.91 0.10
CA GLU A 446 -0.59 -46.70 -0.24
C GLU A 446 0.08 -45.66 0.67
N ILE A 447 -0.66 -44.64 1.13
CA ILE A 447 -0.12 -43.60 2.03
C ILE A 447 0.02 -44.13 3.47
N LEU A 448 -0.80 -45.09 3.90
CA LEU A 448 -0.70 -45.69 5.24
C LEU A 448 0.48 -46.66 5.37
N ASP A 449 0.86 -47.35 4.28
CA ASP A 449 2.03 -48.24 4.25
C ASP A 449 3.36 -47.44 4.25
N ASP A 450 3.40 -46.23 3.68
CA ASP A 450 4.58 -45.35 3.71
C ASP A 450 4.84 -44.71 5.09
N VAL A 451 3.82 -44.61 5.95
CA VAL A 451 3.96 -44.05 7.32
C VAL A 451 4.36 -45.12 8.34
N GLN A 452 4.21 -46.41 8.02
CA GLN A 452 4.54 -47.53 8.92
C GLN A 452 5.79 -48.32 8.49
N GLY A 453 6.88 -47.61 8.17
CA GLY A 453 8.22 -48.21 8.06
C GLY A 453 8.70 -48.83 9.38
N VAL A 454 8.22 -50.04 9.68
CA VAL A 454 8.73 -50.93 10.71
C VAL A 454 9.25 -52.17 9.99
N ASP A 455 10.57 -52.21 9.83
CA ASP A 455 11.31 -53.38 9.35
C ASP A 455 11.00 -54.60 10.23
N TYR A 456 10.32 -55.60 9.67
CA TYR A 456 10.35 -56.95 10.21
C TYR A 456 11.51 -57.71 9.54
N TYR A 457 12.68 -57.71 10.16
CA TYR A 457 13.67 -58.76 9.95
C TYR A 457 13.40 -59.92 10.92
N ILE A 458 13.52 -61.13 10.35
CA ILE A 458 13.25 -62.48 10.89
C ILE A 458 13.81 -62.72 12.29
#